data_AF-A0A183AGU8-F1
#
_entry.id   AF-A0A183AGU8-F1
#
_cell.length_a   1.000
_cell.length_b   1.000
_cell.length_c   1.000
_cell.angle_alpha   90.00
_cell.angle_beta   90.00
_cell.angle_gamma   90.00
#
_symmetry.space_group_name_H-M   'P 1'
#
loop_
_entity.id
_entity.type
_entity.pdbx_description
1 polymer ?
#
loop_
_entity_poly.entity_id
_entity_poly.type
_entity_poly.pdbx_seq_one_letter_code
_entity_poly.pdbx_strand_id
1 'polypeptide(L)'
;MLFHRPSRSLTSCINLSSNQLKADDSNAASFTIESFNMDNFVRLDSAATRALHLLPGPDDKNKYHSVFGVLNNCRTAQGQRLLAQWLRQPLTDPVKIDERLDMVDSFVVETGVRQALYDDFLRRVPDLQRITRRLQRKKGCGLQVSLSYAYLSQSLTC
;
A
#
# COMPACT_ATOMS: atom_id res chain seq x y z
N MET A 1 -0.12 31.60 12.87
CA MET A 1 0.82 31.67 11.74
C MET A 1 2.20 31.23 12.19
N LEU A 2 2.57 29.97 12.00
CA LEU A 2 3.98 29.52 11.97
C LEU A 2 4.05 28.29 11.06
N PHE A 3 3.94 28.52 9.75
CA PHE A 3 4.37 27.53 8.76
C PHE A 3 5.90 27.51 8.79
N HIS A 4 6.46 26.52 9.47
CA HIS A 4 7.88 26.24 9.42
C HIS A 4 8.22 25.75 8.00
N ARG A 5 8.74 26.65 7.15
CA ARG A 5 9.40 26.26 5.90
C ARG A 5 10.47 25.21 6.25
N PRO A 6 10.60 24.10 5.51
CA PRO A 6 11.67 23.15 5.78
C PRO A 6 13.02 23.87 5.64
N SER A 7 13.83 23.80 6.70
CA SER A 7 15.20 24.29 6.77
C SER A 7 15.99 23.79 5.55
N ARG A 8 16.80 24.67 4.93
CA ARG A 8 17.70 24.36 3.79
C ARG A 8 18.64 23.15 4.06
N SER A 9 18.81 22.75 5.31
CA SER A 9 19.58 21.57 5.72
C SER A 9 18.88 20.24 5.41
N LEU A 10 17.54 20.17 5.39
CA LEU A 10 16.81 18.93 5.06
C LEU A 10 16.86 18.63 3.56
N THR A 11 16.85 19.67 2.73
CA THR A 11 16.96 19.54 1.28
C THR A 11 18.33 18.98 0.87
N SER A 12 19.40 19.31 1.59
CA SER A 12 20.73 18.73 1.31
C SER A 12 20.82 17.26 1.71
N CYS A 13 20.21 16.85 2.84
CA CYS A 13 20.17 15.43 3.26
C CYS A 13 19.33 14.56 2.30
N ILE A 14 18.21 15.09 1.79
CA ILE A 14 17.39 14.41 0.77
C ILE A 14 18.18 14.27 -0.54
N ASN A 15 18.89 15.32 -0.98
CA ASN A 15 19.71 15.25 -2.18
C ASN A 15 20.93 14.31 -2.02
N LEU A 16 21.58 14.30 -0.86
CA LEU A 16 22.74 13.44 -0.58
C LEU A 16 22.36 11.95 -0.56
N SER A 17 21.24 11.61 0.05
CA SER A 17 20.70 10.24 0.03
C SER A 17 20.21 9.83 -1.37
N SER A 18 19.66 10.76 -2.16
CA SER A 18 19.24 10.48 -3.53
C SER A 18 20.41 10.11 -4.46
N ASN A 19 21.59 10.71 -4.26
CA ASN A 19 22.79 10.38 -5.02
C ASN A 19 23.39 9.03 -4.60
N GLN A 20 23.33 8.67 -3.32
CA GLN A 20 23.77 7.35 -2.84
C GLN A 20 22.89 6.22 -3.36
N LEU A 21 21.57 6.41 -3.44
CA LEU A 21 20.65 5.42 -4.00
C LEU A 21 20.81 5.22 -5.52
N LYS A 22 21.27 6.26 -6.23
CA LYS A 22 21.59 6.19 -7.67
C LYS A 22 22.96 5.60 -7.98
N ALA A 23 23.87 5.53 -6.99
CA ALA A 23 25.24 5.04 -7.18
C ALA A 23 25.32 3.49 -7.26
N ASP A 24 24.31 2.79 -6.76
CA ASP A 24 24.20 1.34 -6.91
C ASP A 24 23.49 1.03 -8.23
N ASP A 25 24.20 0.52 -9.24
CA ASP A 25 23.63 0.10 -10.54
C ASP A 25 22.50 -0.93 -10.39
N SER A 26 22.49 -1.69 -9.28
CA SER A 26 21.41 -2.62 -8.92
C SER A 26 20.10 -1.93 -8.52
N ASN A 27 20.15 -0.69 -8.04
CA ASN A 27 19.00 0.12 -7.62
C ASN A 27 18.46 0.99 -8.76
N ALA A 28 19.30 1.34 -9.75
CA ALA A 28 18.97 2.24 -10.85
C ALA A 28 17.74 1.80 -11.68
N ALA A 29 17.50 0.49 -11.81
CA ALA A 29 16.33 -0.04 -12.53
C ALA A 29 15.12 -0.36 -11.63
N SER A 30 15.22 -0.20 -10.31
CA SER A 30 14.19 -0.64 -9.35
C SER A 30 13.39 0.50 -8.70
N PHE A 31 13.81 1.75 -8.83
CA PHE A 31 13.18 2.89 -8.16
C PHE A 31 12.94 4.04 -9.14
N THR A 32 11.71 4.57 -9.12
CA THR A 32 11.34 5.81 -9.81
C THR A 32 11.22 6.93 -8.79
N ILE A 33 11.65 8.14 -9.16
CA ILE A 33 11.49 9.34 -8.34
C ILE A 33 10.26 10.08 -8.84
N GLU A 34 9.25 10.19 -7.99
CA GLU A 34 8.01 10.90 -8.28
C GLU A 34 7.88 12.12 -7.36
N SER A 35 7.38 13.23 -7.89
CA SER A 35 7.06 14.41 -7.08
C SER A 35 5.79 14.15 -6.28
N PHE A 36 5.89 14.26 -4.97
CA PHE A 36 4.76 14.07 -4.06
C PHE A 36 4.13 15.42 -3.70
N ASN A 37 2.86 15.62 -4.08
CA ASN A 37 2.10 16.83 -3.72
C ASN A 37 1.18 16.54 -2.52
N MET A 38 1.40 17.27 -1.42
CA MET A 38 0.62 17.15 -0.19
C MET A 38 -0.78 17.76 -0.29
N ASP A 39 -1.05 18.62 -1.28
CA ASP A 39 -2.34 19.32 -1.40
C ASP A 39 -3.45 18.41 -1.97
N ASN A 40 -3.06 17.26 -2.54
CA ASN A 40 -3.98 16.22 -3.01
C ASN A 40 -4.60 15.40 -1.87
N PHE A 41 -4.17 15.63 -0.63
CA PHE A 41 -4.58 14.84 0.52
C PHE A 41 -5.01 15.73 1.69
N VAL A 42 -5.91 15.20 2.52
CA VAL A 42 -6.34 15.88 3.74
C VAL A 42 -5.16 15.91 4.71
N ARG A 43 -4.85 17.10 5.23
CA ARG A 43 -3.80 17.29 6.23
C ARG A 43 -4.32 16.87 7.59
N LEU A 44 -3.85 15.72 8.06
CA LEU A 44 -4.11 15.21 9.39
C LEU A 44 -2.88 15.41 10.27
N ASP A 45 -3.06 16.05 11.42
CA ASP A 45 -2.02 16.13 12.43
C ASP A 45 -1.97 14.85 13.29
N SER A 46 -0.92 14.70 14.07
CA SER A 46 -0.74 13.52 14.91
C SER A 46 -1.79 13.44 16.02
N ALA A 47 -2.32 14.57 16.48
CA ALA A 47 -3.39 14.61 17.47
C ALA A 47 -4.72 14.14 16.88
N ALA A 48 -5.14 14.64 15.70
CA ALA A 48 -6.36 14.18 15.05
C ALA A 48 -6.29 12.69 14.68
N THR A 49 -5.14 12.21 14.20
CA THR A 49 -4.94 10.79 13.85
C THR A 49 -5.15 9.88 15.06
N ARG A 50 -4.70 10.31 16.24
CA ARG A 50 -4.92 9.58 17.50
C ARG A 50 -6.35 9.75 18.01
N ALA A 51 -6.89 10.96 18.01
CA ALA A 51 -8.24 11.23 18.49
C ALA A 51 -9.32 10.45 17.71
N LEU A 52 -9.10 10.26 16.40
CA LEU A 52 -9.97 9.49 15.53
C LEU A 52 -9.65 7.97 15.53
N HIS A 53 -8.62 7.54 16.27
CA HIS A 53 -8.13 6.15 16.27
C HIS A 53 -8.06 5.53 14.86
N LEU A 54 -7.46 6.24 13.90
CA LEU A 54 -7.48 5.81 12.49
C LEU A 54 -6.78 4.47 12.26
N LEU A 55 -5.72 4.20 13.02
CA LEU A 55 -4.89 3.01 12.94
C LEU A 55 -4.70 2.42 14.34
N PRO A 56 -4.50 1.10 14.46
CA PRO A 56 -4.26 0.48 15.75
C PRO A 56 -2.97 1.01 16.38
N GLY A 57 -3.06 1.38 17.66
CA GLY A 57 -1.91 1.71 18.49
C GLY A 57 -1.13 0.47 18.94
N PRO A 58 0.10 0.63 19.46
CA PRO A 58 0.91 -0.48 19.97
C PRO A 58 0.25 -1.20 21.17
N ASP A 59 -0.57 -0.50 21.96
CA ASP A 59 -1.23 -1.04 23.15
C ASP A 59 -2.64 -1.60 22.87
N ASP A 60 -3.14 -1.49 21.63
CA ASP A 60 -4.48 -1.94 21.26
C ASP A 60 -4.54 -3.46 21.14
N LYS A 61 -5.10 -4.11 22.16
CA LYS A 61 -5.32 -5.57 22.16
C LYS A 61 -6.47 -6.01 21.27
N ASN A 62 -7.44 -5.12 21.00
CA ASN A 62 -8.60 -5.43 20.18
C ASN A 62 -8.61 -4.58 18.91
N LYS A 63 -8.64 -5.28 17.76
CA LYS A 63 -8.54 -4.71 16.42
C LYS A 63 -9.71 -3.77 16.11
N TYR A 64 -10.89 -4.02 16.69
CA TYR A 64 -12.10 -3.22 16.45
C TYR A 64 -12.12 -1.86 17.15
N HIS A 65 -11.08 -1.49 17.90
CA HIS A 65 -10.98 -0.15 18.52
C HIS A 65 -10.44 0.94 17.57
N SER A 66 -9.99 0.55 16.37
CA SER A 66 -9.52 1.48 15.35
C SER A 66 -10.39 1.44 14.10
N VAL A 67 -10.50 2.57 13.40
CA VAL A 67 -11.21 2.66 12.11
C VAL A 67 -10.67 1.64 11.11
N PHE A 68 -9.33 1.52 11.05
CA PHE A 68 -8.69 0.50 10.23
C PHE A 68 -9.17 -0.90 10.57
N GLY A 69 -9.22 -1.30 11.84
CA GLY A 69 -9.59 -2.67 12.16
C GLY A 69 -11.08 -2.98 11.96
N VAL A 70 -11.96 -1.97 11.99
CA VAL A 70 -13.38 -2.13 11.61
C VAL A 70 -13.55 -2.26 10.10
N LEU A 71 -12.87 -1.44 9.31
CA LEU A 71 -12.99 -1.43 7.85
C LEU A 71 -12.17 -2.52 7.16
N ASN A 72 -11.12 -3.00 7.81
CA ASN A 72 -10.19 -3.94 7.20
C ASN A 72 -10.76 -5.36 7.14
N ASN A 73 -11.48 -5.62 6.06
CA ASN A 73 -11.87 -6.96 5.63
C ASN A 73 -11.00 -7.47 4.48
N CYS A 74 -9.83 -6.88 4.22
CA CYS A 74 -8.99 -7.27 3.08
C CYS A 74 -8.39 -8.67 3.27
N ARG A 75 -8.54 -9.53 2.25
CA ARG A 75 -7.93 -10.88 2.24
C ARG A 75 -6.42 -10.88 2.03
N THR A 76 -5.89 -9.94 1.25
CA THR A 76 -4.46 -9.90 0.90
C THR A 76 -3.71 -8.90 1.76
N ALA A 77 -2.46 -9.21 2.13
CA ALA A 77 -1.58 -8.29 2.84
C ALA A 77 -1.34 -6.98 2.05
N GLN A 78 -1.34 -7.07 0.72
CA GLN A 78 -1.24 -5.92 -0.17
C GLN A 78 -2.45 -4.98 -0.02
N GLY A 79 -3.66 -5.53 -0.01
CA GLY A 79 -4.89 -4.77 0.23
C GLY A 79 -4.91 -4.12 1.61
N GLN A 80 -4.47 -4.82 2.65
CA GLN A 80 -4.37 -4.27 4.00
C GLN A 80 -3.41 -3.07 4.06
N ARG A 81 -2.26 -3.14 3.38
CA ARG A 81 -1.31 -2.01 3.28
C ARG A 81 -1.91 -0.84 2.52
N LEU A 82 -2.63 -1.09 1.43
CA LEU A 82 -3.29 -0.06 0.63
C LEU A 82 -4.38 0.65 1.44
N LEU A 83 -5.22 -0.10 2.16
CA LEU A 83 -6.25 0.47 3.02
C LEU A 83 -5.65 1.34 4.13
N ALA A 84 -4.59 0.86 4.78
CA ALA A 84 -3.88 1.65 5.78
C ALA A 84 -3.29 2.94 5.19
N GLN A 85 -2.80 2.90 3.94
CA GLN A 85 -2.32 4.09 3.23
C GLN A 85 -3.47 5.06 2.94
N TRP A 86 -4.62 4.59 2.45
CA TRP A 86 -5.77 5.44 2.17
C TRP A 86 -6.31 6.15 3.42
N LEU A 87 -6.31 5.47 4.57
CA LEU A 87 -6.71 6.10 5.84
C LEU A 87 -5.72 7.18 6.31
N ARG A 88 -4.42 7.02 6.01
CA ARG A 88 -3.40 8.05 6.31
C ARG A 88 -3.43 9.21 5.34
N GLN A 89 -3.89 8.97 4.11
CA GLN A 89 -3.85 9.91 2.99
C GLN A 89 -5.25 9.98 2.34
N PRO A 90 -6.25 10.55 3.03
CA PRO A 90 -7.57 10.76 2.43
C PRO A 90 -7.44 11.72 1.25
N LEU A 91 -8.12 11.44 0.15
CA LEU A 91 -8.12 12.29 -1.05
C LEU A 91 -8.91 13.59 -0.81
N THR A 92 -8.49 14.67 -1.48
CA THR A 92 -9.23 15.95 -1.52
C THR A 92 -9.97 16.18 -2.83
N ASP A 93 -9.58 15.47 -3.89
CA ASP A 93 -10.13 15.59 -5.24
C ASP A 93 -11.45 14.81 -5.36
N PRO A 94 -12.59 15.48 -5.61
CA PRO A 94 -13.90 14.81 -5.67
C PRO A 94 -13.97 13.78 -6.81
N VAL A 95 -13.32 14.03 -7.95
CA VAL A 95 -13.38 13.11 -9.10
C VAL A 95 -12.77 11.75 -8.73
N LYS A 96 -11.62 11.76 -8.04
CA LYS A 96 -10.95 10.53 -7.59
C LYS A 96 -11.69 9.84 -6.44
N ILE A 97 -12.48 10.59 -5.66
CA ILE A 97 -13.32 10.01 -4.62
C ILE A 97 -14.48 9.27 -5.29
N ASP A 98 -15.14 9.90 -6.27
CA ASP A 98 -16.24 9.30 -7.02
C ASP A 98 -15.78 8.06 -7.77
N GLU A 99 -14.64 8.08 -8.46
CA GLU A 99 -14.06 6.88 -9.11
C GLU A 99 -13.88 5.70 -8.13
N ARG A 100 -13.48 5.97 -6.88
CA ARG A 100 -13.36 4.92 -5.87
C ARG A 100 -14.71 4.43 -5.39
N LEU A 101 -15.69 5.32 -5.26
CA LEU A 101 -17.04 4.98 -4.85
C LEU A 101 -17.75 4.17 -5.93
N ASP A 102 -17.59 4.52 -7.21
CA ASP A 102 -18.12 3.76 -8.35
C ASP A 102 -17.59 2.32 -8.36
N MET A 103 -16.28 2.15 -8.10
CA MET A 103 -15.69 0.83 -7.97
C MET A 103 -16.30 0.04 -6.81
N VAL A 104 -16.52 0.68 -5.65
CA VAL A 104 -17.17 0.01 -4.52
C VAL A 104 -18.62 -0.35 -4.85
N ASP A 105 -19.36 0.56 -5.47
CA ASP A 105 -20.76 0.37 -5.83
C ASP A 105 -20.93 -0.81 -6.79
N SER A 106 -20.05 -0.95 -7.78
CA SER A 106 -20.05 -2.10 -8.69
C SER A 106 -19.93 -3.45 -7.94
N PHE A 107 -19.13 -3.53 -6.88
CA PHE A 107 -19.00 -4.74 -6.05
C PHE A 107 -20.15 -4.92 -5.05
N VAL A 108 -20.84 -3.84 -4.69
CA VAL A 108 -22.03 -3.90 -3.83
C VAL A 108 -23.23 -4.43 -4.62
N VAL A 109 -23.41 -3.97 -5.86
CA VAL A 109 -24.45 -4.45 -6.78
C VAL A 109 -24.19 -5.91 -7.17
N GLU A 110 -22.97 -6.24 -7.62
CA GLU A 110 -22.61 -7.59 -8.08
C GLU A 110 -22.09 -8.48 -6.95
N THR A 111 -22.99 -8.80 -6.00
CA THR A 111 -22.64 -9.57 -4.80
C THR A 111 -22.02 -10.94 -5.07
N GLY A 112 -22.47 -11.65 -6.12
CA GLY A 112 -21.95 -12.96 -6.49
C GLY A 112 -20.49 -12.90 -6.95
N VAL A 113 -20.16 -11.91 -7.79
CA VAL A 113 -18.78 -11.68 -8.25
C VAL A 113 -17.89 -11.31 -7.06
N ARG A 114 -18.37 -10.44 -6.16
CA ARG A 114 -17.63 -10.07 -4.95
C ARG A 114 -17.31 -11.28 -4.07
N GLN A 115 -18.27 -12.18 -3.85
CA GLN A 115 -18.06 -13.39 -3.03
C GLN A 115 -17.05 -14.34 -3.67
N ALA A 116 -17.21 -14.65 -4.95
CA ALA A 116 -16.27 -15.51 -5.68
C ALA A 116 -14.84 -14.93 -5.64
N LEU A 117 -14.68 -13.64 -5.90
CA LEU A 117 -13.37 -12.95 -5.77
C LEU A 117 -12.79 -13.06 -4.36
N TYR A 118 -13.62 -12.86 -3.35
CA TYR A 118 -13.20 -12.81 -1.95
C TYR A 118 -12.78 -14.17 -1.40
N ASP A 119 -13.56 -15.22 -1.67
CA ASP A 119 -13.36 -16.53 -1.05
C ASP A 119 -12.48 -17.46 -1.90
N ASP A 120 -12.59 -17.40 -3.23
CA ASP A 120 -11.88 -18.33 -4.13
C ASP A 120 -10.57 -17.77 -4.65
N PHE A 121 -10.59 -16.54 -5.20
CA PHE A 121 -9.45 -15.98 -5.92
C PHE A 121 -8.45 -15.26 -5.00
N LEU A 122 -8.91 -14.25 -4.23
CA LEU A 122 -8.02 -13.40 -3.43
C LEU A 122 -7.31 -14.16 -2.31
N ARG A 123 -7.90 -15.25 -1.81
CA ARG A 123 -7.27 -16.13 -0.82
C ARG A 123 -6.00 -16.80 -1.34
N ARG A 124 -5.92 -17.07 -2.65
CA ARG A 124 -4.79 -17.75 -3.29
C ARG A 124 -3.66 -16.79 -3.67
N VAL A 125 -3.88 -15.48 -3.59
CA VAL A 125 -2.90 -14.47 -3.99
C VAL A 125 -1.85 -14.26 -2.89
N PRO A 126 -0.58 -14.62 -3.10
CA PRO A 126 0.47 -14.38 -2.12
C PRO A 126 0.89 -12.91 -2.08
N ASP A 127 1.73 -12.54 -1.10
CA ASP A 127 2.30 -11.18 -1.02
C ASP A 127 3.33 -10.96 -2.13
N LEU A 128 2.85 -10.42 -3.27
CA LEU A 128 3.65 -10.16 -4.46
C LEU A 128 4.79 -9.19 -4.18
N GLN A 129 4.56 -8.13 -3.40
CA GLN A 129 5.63 -7.19 -3.06
C GLN A 129 6.78 -7.88 -2.31
N ARG A 130 6.47 -8.84 -1.43
CA ARG A 130 7.50 -9.62 -0.72
C ARG A 130 8.23 -10.58 -1.64
N ILE A 131 7.51 -11.22 -2.56
CA ILE A 131 8.10 -12.12 -3.57
C ILE A 131 9.03 -11.33 -4.50
N THR A 132 8.57 -10.20 -5.05
CA THR A 132 9.37 -9.34 -5.93
C THR A 132 10.64 -8.86 -5.25
N ARG A 133 10.57 -8.40 -3.99
CA ARG A 133 11.76 -8.00 -3.23
C ARG A 133 12.74 -9.16 -3.02
N ARG A 134 12.24 -10.38 -2.74
CA ARG A 134 13.08 -11.57 -2.61
C ARG A 134 13.76 -11.93 -3.93
N LEU A 135 13.02 -11.86 -5.04
CA LEU A 135 13.55 -12.12 -6.38
C LEU A 135 14.61 -11.10 -6.77
N GLN A 136 14.37 -9.80 -6.53
CA GLN A 136 15.34 -8.74 -6.80
C GLN A 136 16.64 -8.97 -6.03
N ARG A 137 16.57 -9.32 -4.73
CA ARG A 137 17.74 -9.65 -3.92
C ARG A 137 18.44 -10.94 -4.36
N LYS A 138 17.68 -11.92 -4.86
CA LYS A 138 18.18 -13.20 -5.38
C LYS A 138 18.57 -13.17 -6.85
N LYS A 139 18.51 -12.04 -7.56
CA LYS A 139 19.06 -11.94 -8.93
C LYS A 139 20.59 -12.24 -8.99
N GLY A 140 21.27 -12.38 -7.84
CA GLY A 140 22.62 -12.94 -7.73
C GLY A 140 22.72 -14.46 -7.43
N CYS A 141 21.62 -15.19 -7.24
CA CYS A 141 21.64 -16.65 -7.05
C CYS A 141 20.38 -17.27 -7.69
N GLY A 142 20.58 -17.95 -8.82
CA GLY A 142 19.53 -18.62 -9.57
C GLY A 142 18.78 -19.69 -8.76
N LEU A 143 17.62 -20.08 -9.29
CA LEU A 143 16.60 -20.98 -8.73
C LEU A 143 15.71 -20.39 -7.63
N GLN A 144 14.58 -19.77 -8.03
CA GLN A 144 13.25 -20.01 -7.42
C GLN A 144 12.06 -19.72 -8.38
N VAL A 145 12.29 -19.58 -9.70
CA VAL A 145 11.19 -19.32 -10.67
C VAL A 145 10.24 -20.52 -10.83
N SER A 146 10.66 -21.72 -10.41
CA SER A 146 9.84 -22.94 -10.49
C SER A 146 8.65 -22.97 -9.51
N LEU A 147 8.73 -22.29 -8.36
CA LEU A 147 7.65 -22.34 -7.35
C LEU A 147 6.47 -21.40 -7.67
N SER A 148 6.66 -20.34 -8.46
CA SER A 148 5.53 -19.48 -8.89
C SER A 148 4.73 -20.11 -10.03
N TYR A 149 5.39 -20.81 -10.95
CA TYR A 149 4.74 -21.53 -12.05
C TYR A 149 3.90 -22.72 -11.55
N ALA A 150 4.33 -23.41 -10.49
CA ALA A 150 3.54 -24.49 -9.88
C ALA A 150 2.21 -23.99 -9.28
N TYR A 151 2.18 -22.78 -8.70
CA TYR A 151 0.95 -22.16 -8.17
C TYR A 151 0.01 -21.64 -9.28
N LEU A 152 0.57 -21.06 -10.34
CA LEU A 152 -0.22 -20.62 -11.51
C LEU A 152 -0.78 -21.81 -12.31
N SER A 153 -0.03 -22.91 -12.41
CA SER A 153 -0.48 -24.14 -13.10
C SER A 153 -1.64 -24.84 -12.38
N GLN A 154 -1.66 -24.90 -11.04
CA GLN A 154 -2.76 -25.50 -10.29
C GLN A 154 -4.05 -24.65 -10.28
N SER A 155 -3.97 -23.38 -10.68
CA SER A 155 -5.12 -22.47 -10.71
C SER A 155 -5.86 -22.47 -12.05
N LEU A 156 -5.25 -23.02 -13.11
CA LEU A 156 -5.77 -23.04 -14.48
C LEU A 156 -6.31 -24.42 -14.91
N THR A 157 -6.28 -25.42 -14.03
CA THR A 157 -6.77 -26.79 -14.30
C THR A 157 -7.87 -27.27 -13.34
N CYS A 158 -8.60 -26.36 -12.71
CA CYS A 158 -9.90 -26.64 -12.09
C CYS A 158 -10.93 -25.66 -12.61
#